data_AF-A0A0N1PB29-F1
#
_entry.id   AF-A0A0N1PB29-F1
#
_cell.length_a   1.000
_cell.length_b   1.000
_cell.length_c   1.000
_cell.angle_alpha   90.00
_cell.angle_beta   90.00
_cell.angle_gamma   90.00
#
_symmetry.space_group_name_H-M   'P 1'
#
loop_
_entity.id
_entity.type
_entity.pdbx_description
1 polymer ?
#
loop_
_entity_poly.entity_id
_entity_poly.type
_entity_poly.pdbx_seq_one_letter_code
_entity_poly.pdbx_strand_id
1 'polypeptide(L)'
;MTEHDETPRLQLETVLGYSGSIPGSLVAHPDQCHLLYALGACIVIRDVNDPHSSEFFYGHNDKISCLAVSRSGRYVASGQVTHPGFQADVCIFDFAERRLIHRMLLHKVKVQALAFSADEQFLASVGGPDDNTVVLWDVETGRPLCGAPAHHTETKAVAFFNNNSEKLMTGGVGSLRVWTVDLENHKMSAVDINMSNMRRCVETVAVERTDKYAYCGTTTGDVICVQLQQSNVFKMQGPQKKLSGGILSTILTPSGDVLVGSGAGELQLLSKINLSVQNSVTVNGGVTGLAVVGENYYIGTATSNMYFVNGGNFMTRLRLTCHSGAVQDVVFPAGFSAVFATCCGTDIRVWNANSCNELLRIEIPDRTCNCLQFSRDGSLIVSGWNDGRIRAFGPQSGKLVFSVADAHKVEQGSRSHKVGGHVGVTAVCTDNGGDRIVTGGSDGLVRVWAITGTTCSLVASMKEHKAAVNAIAISHDDTECVTASDDGSCIVWDLNRYLRRNIMYRQTYFRAVEYFVDESQLLTCGSDKCITYWDSVDCNAIREVPGSRTAELNSLSLSPDGRFFVTGGNDRIVKVWNYDRGECIAVGLAHSCSITKVRVSPDGKKIVSVGDEGAVMVWNVGELNIESL
;
A
#
# COMPACT_ATOMS: atom_id res chain seq x y z
N MET A 1 -7.69 18.57 16.67
CA MET A 1 -6.96 17.55 17.44
C MET A 1 -7.49 16.20 17.02
N THR A 2 -6.61 15.36 16.50
CA THR A 2 -6.92 13.96 16.22
C THR A 2 -7.00 13.20 17.54
N GLU A 3 -7.82 12.15 17.61
CA GLU A 3 -8.13 11.36 18.83
C GLU A 3 -6.89 10.82 19.56
N HIS A 4 -5.73 10.81 18.90
CA HIS A 4 -4.50 10.19 19.36
C HIS A 4 -3.31 11.15 19.43
N ASP A 5 -3.53 12.47 19.45
CA ASP A 5 -2.44 13.45 19.57
C ASP A 5 -1.66 13.30 20.90
N GLU A 6 -2.28 12.74 21.94
CA GLU A 6 -1.68 12.48 23.25
C GLU A 6 -1.19 11.02 23.43
N THR A 7 -1.57 10.11 22.52
CA THR A 7 -1.17 8.70 22.61
C THR A 7 0.23 8.52 22.00
N PRO A 8 1.15 7.79 22.66
CA PRO A 8 2.47 7.52 22.10
C PRO A 8 2.41 6.94 20.68
N ARG A 9 3.32 7.38 19.82
CA ARG A 9 3.41 6.88 18.46
C ARG A 9 4.18 5.56 18.43
N LEU A 10 3.60 4.55 17.82
CA LEU A 10 4.26 3.28 17.52
C LEU A 10 5.31 3.50 16.42
N GLN A 11 6.53 3.06 16.67
CA GLN A 11 7.63 3.19 15.73
C GLN A 11 7.46 2.21 14.56
N LEU A 12 7.46 2.75 13.34
CA LEU A 12 7.53 1.94 12.13
C LEU A 12 8.99 1.56 11.91
N GLU A 13 9.29 0.26 11.89
CA GLU A 13 10.65 -0.26 11.70
C GLU A 13 10.98 -0.32 10.21
N THR A 14 10.07 -0.89 9.41
CA THR A 14 10.28 -1.06 7.98
C THR A 14 8.97 -1.24 7.24
N VAL A 15 8.99 -0.94 5.96
CA VAL A 15 7.87 -1.19 5.06
C VAL A 15 8.33 -2.00 3.86
N LEU A 16 7.59 -3.06 3.61
CA LEU A 16 7.69 -3.83 2.39
C LEU A 16 6.80 -3.20 1.34
N GLY A 17 7.47 -2.65 0.33
CA GLY A 17 6.87 -2.43 -0.97
C GLY A 17 7.09 -1.07 -1.58
N TYR A 18 6.35 -0.83 -2.65
CA TYR A 18 6.35 0.39 -3.44
C TYR A 18 4.94 0.56 -4.01
N SER A 19 4.35 1.76 -3.93
CA SER A 19 3.04 1.99 -4.54
C SER A 19 3.21 2.30 -6.03
N GLY A 20 3.10 1.25 -6.85
CA GLY A 20 3.19 1.35 -8.30
C GLY A 20 2.10 2.20 -8.96
N SER A 21 0.98 2.41 -8.27
CA SER A 21 -0.20 3.12 -8.79
C SER A 21 -0.04 4.64 -8.88
N ILE A 22 0.95 5.21 -8.20
CA ILE A 22 1.14 6.66 -8.12
C ILE A 22 2.14 7.07 -9.21
N PRO A 23 1.75 7.93 -10.17
CA PRO A 23 2.68 8.41 -11.20
C PRO A 23 3.82 9.23 -10.58
N GLY A 24 5.05 9.00 -11.01
CA GLY A 24 6.23 9.74 -10.55
C GLY A 24 6.55 9.54 -9.06
N SER A 25 6.07 8.46 -8.44
CA SER A 25 6.21 8.25 -7.00
C SER A 25 7.59 7.78 -6.55
N LEU A 26 8.52 7.53 -7.47
CA LEU A 26 9.91 7.19 -7.18
C LEU A 26 10.81 8.36 -7.60
N VAL A 27 11.49 8.96 -6.63
CA VAL A 27 12.37 10.12 -6.85
C VAL A 27 13.72 9.86 -6.19
N ALA A 28 14.82 10.14 -6.89
CA ALA A 28 16.16 10.16 -6.29
C ALA A 28 16.40 11.49 -5.59
N HIS A 29 16.95 11.42 -4.38
CA HIS A 29 17.42 12.60 -3.69
C HIS A 29 18.68 13.15 -4.39
N PRO A 30 18.88 14.49 -4.44
CA PRO A 30 20.05 15.08 -5.08
C PRO A 30 21.40 14.60 -4.54
N ASP A 31 21.46 14.12 -3.28
CA ASP A 31 22.68 13.55 -2.70
C ASP A 31 23.15 12.23 -3.34
N GLN A 32 22.35 11.60 -4.20
CA GLN A 32 22.64 10.33 -4.86
C GLN A 32 22.77 9.12 -3.91
N CYS A 33 22.42 9.29 -2.63
CA CYS A 33 22.45 8.26 -1.62
C CYS A 33 21.05 7.78 -1.25
N HIS A 34 20.03 8.64 -1.37
CA HIS A 34 18.67 8.31 -0.96
C HIS A 34 17.68 8.21 -2.13
N LEU A 35 16.77 7.26 -2.03
CA LEU A 35 15.56 7.14 -2.84
C LEU A 35 14.35 7.46 -1.96
N LEU A 36 13.45 8.27 -2.49
CA LEU A 36 12.19 8.60 -1.84
C LEU A 36 11.04 8.01 -2.66
N TYR A 37 10.10 7.37 -1.97
CA TYR A 37 8.87 6.93 -2.60
C TYR A 37 7.67 6.88 -1.67
N ALA A 38 6.48 7.06 -2.24
CA ALA A 38 5.24 7.01 -1.48
C ALA A 38 4.75 5.58 -1.27
N LEU A 39 4.33 5.27 -0.05
CA LEU A 39 3.64 4.02 0.28
C LEU A 39 2.67 4.24 1.44
N GLY A 40 1.40 3.91 1.22
CA GLY A 40 0.34 4.28 2.16
C GLY A 40 0.21 5.81 2.27
N ALA A 41 0.16 6.30 3.52
CA ALA A 41 0.09 7.71 3.87
C ALA A 41 1.46 8.27 4.32
N CYS A 42 2.55 7.54 4.06
CA CYS A 42 3.91 7.97 4.38
C CYS A 42 4.81 8.01 3.14
N ILE A 43 5.85 8.83 3.21
CA ILE A 43 6.95 8.81 2.23
C ILE A 43 8.07 8.02 2.86
N VAL A 44 8.51 6.97 2.18
CA VAL A 44 9.64 6.14 2.58
C VAL A 44 10.91 6.75 2.01
N ILE A 45 11.93 6.88 2.84
CA ILE A 45 13.30 7.26 2.49
C ILE A 45 14.16 6.01 2.67
N ARG A 46 14.91 5.65 1.63
CA ARG A 46 15.75 4.46 1.62
C ARG A 46 17.12 4.80 1.07
N ASP A 47 18.16 4.38 1.77
CA ASP A 47 19.53 4.39 1.26
C ASP A 47 19.67 3.40 0.09
N VAL A 48 20.31 3.85 -0.98
CA VAL A 48 20.57 3.09 -2.19
C VAL A 48 21.48 1.88 -1.92
N ASN A 49 22.40 2.00 -0.96
CA ASN A 49 23.42 1.01 -0.62
C ASN A 49 22.99 0.10 0.53
N ASP A 50 22.12 0.58 1.43
CA ASP A 50 21.58 -0.22 2.53
C ASP A 50 20.09 -0.57 2.32
N PRO A 51 19.77 -1.82 1.92
CA PRO A 51 18.39 -2.24 1.71
C PRO A 51 17.57 -2.33 3.01
N HIS A 52 18.22 -2.32 4.19
CA HIS A 52 17.54 -2.37 5.49
C HIS A 52 17.22 -0.99 6.03
N SER A 53 17.84 0.06 5.49
CA SER A 53 17.51 1.43 5.84
C SER A 53 16.05 1.74 5.47
N SER A 54 15.31 2.28 6.43
CA SER A 54 13.95 2.75 6.22
C SER A 54 13.68 3.89 7.19
N GLU A 55 13.57 5.09 6.64
CA GLU A 55 13.13 6.27 7.36
C GLU A 55 11.84 6.78 6.71
N PHE A 56 11.07 7.59 7.44
CA PHE A 56 9.72 7.95 7.01
C PHE A 56 9.42 9.42 7.25
N PHE A 57 8.77 10.05 6.28
CA PHE A 57 8.02 11.28 6.53
C PHE A 57 6.57 10.94 6.85
N TYR A 58 6.10 11.56 7.92
CA TYR A 58 4.72 11.46 8.37
C TYR A 58 4.03 12.80 8.26
N GLY A 59 2.86 12.82 7.63
CA GLY A 59 2.09 14.05 7.47
C GLY A 59 0.76 13.86 6.77
N HIS A 60 0.61 12.83 5.95
CA HIS A 60 -0.67 12.53 5.32
C HIS A 60 -1.51 11.57 6.16
N ASN A 61 -2.83 11.65 5.98
CA ASN A 61 -3.81 10.74 6.57
C ASN A 61 -4.57 9.95 5.49
N ASP A 62 -4.25 10.19 4.23
CA ASP A 62 -4.84 9.54 3.07
C ASP A 62 -3.75 9.25 2.03
N LYS A 63 -4.13 8.64 0.91
CA LYS A 63 -3.19 8.18 -0.11
C LYS A 63 -2.45 9.35 -0.74
N ILE A 64 -1.12 9.27 -0.74
CA ILE A 64 -0.26 10.22 -1.45
C ILE A 64 -0.48 10.07 -2.96
N SER A 65 -0.59 11.18 -3.67
CA SER A 65 -0.90 11.24 -5.11
C SER A 65 0.25 11.75 -5.97
N CYS A 66 1.20 12.49 -5.39
CA CYS A 66 2.38 13.00 -6.08
C CYS A 66 3.48 13.37 -5.08
N LEU A 67 4.72 13.40 -5.56
CA LEU A 67 5.93 13.69 -4.80
C LEU A 67 6.86 14.60 -5.62
N ALA A 68 7.53 15.55 -4.97
CA ALA A 68 8.56 16.38 -5.58
C ALA A 68 9.70 16.61 -4.57
N VAL A 69 10.93 16.68 -5.06
CA VAL A 69 12.12 17.01 -4.25
C VAL A 69 12.74 18.27 -4.83
N SER A 70 13.12 19.19 -3.94
CA SER A 70 13.84 20.43 -4.29
C SER A 70 15.23 20.14 -4.87
N ARG A 71 15.82 21.11 -5.56
CA ARG A 71 17.08 20.91 -6.32
C ARG A 71 18.29 20.64 -5.42
N SER A 72 18.32 21.24 -4.25
CA SER A 72 19.28 21.08 -3.16
C SER A 72 19.00 19.82 -2.34
N GLY A 73 17.76 19.33 -2.38
CA GLY A 73 17.29 18.22 -1.57
C GLY A 73 16.80 18.63 -0.18
N ARG A 74 16.91 19.91 0.20
CA ARG A 74 16.49 20.38 1.53
C ARG A 74 15.01 20.13 1.78
N TYR A 75 14.17 20.39 0.79
CA TYR A 75 12.72 20.26 0.89
C TYR A 75 12.19 19.09 0.06
N VAL A 76 11.23 18.39 0.64
CA VAL A 76 10.40 17.38 -0.02
C VAL A 76 8.96 17.83 0.07
N ALA A 77 8.23 17.79 -1.05
CA ALA A 77 6.81 18.11 -1.08
C ALA A 77 6.00 16.90 -1.55
N SER A 78 4.83 16.71 -0.96
CA SER A 78 3.88 15.68 -1.38
C SER A 78 2.45 16.20 -1.34
N GLY A 79 1.62 15.65 -2.22
CA GLY A 79 0.19 15.92 -2.26
C GLY A 79 -0.58 14.64 -2.01
N GLN A 80 -1.81 14.76 -1.48
CA GLN A 80 -2.70 13.63 -1.29
C GLN A 80 -3.92 13.65 -2.21
N VAL A 81 -4.61 12.51 -2.24
CA VAL A 81 -5.99 12.39 -2.69
C VAL A 81 -6.89 12.12 -1.47
N THR A 82 -8.06 12.73 -1.45
CA THR A 82 -9.07 12.60 -0.41
C THR A 82 -10.44 12.33 -1.03
N HIS A 83 -11.47 12.20 -0.20
CA HIS A 83 -12.84 11.96 -0.64
C HIS A 83 -13.45 13.19 -1.32
N PRO A 84 -14.38 12.99 -2.28
CA PRO A 84 -15.11 14.08 -2.92
C PRO A 84 -15.74 15.04 -1.89
N GLY A 85 -15.54 16.34 -2.10
CA GLY A 85 -16.04 17.40 -1.21
C GLY A 85 -15.06 17.87 -0.13
N PHE A 86 -13.94 17.17 0.09
CA PHE A 86 -12.88 17.59 1.00
C PHE A 86 -11.70 18.22 0.26
N GLN A 87 -10.94 19.05 0.97
CA GLN A 87 -9.70 19.62 0.47
C GLN A 87 -8.56 18.62 0.65
N ALA A 88 -7.68 18.56 -0.34
CA ALA A 88 -6.48 17.75 -0.31
C ALA A 88 -5.29 18.54 0.23
N ASP A 89 -4.51 17.90 1.09
CA ASP A 89 -3.30 18.48 1.68
C ASP A 89 -2.15 18.46 0.67
N VAL A 90 -1.40 19.57 0.67
CA VAL A 90 -0.01 19.62 0.20
C VAL A 90 0.88 19.78 1.44
N CYS A 91 1.82 18.87 1.62
CA CYS A 91 2.75 18.88 2.75
C CYS A 91 4.16 19.21 2.24
N ILE A 92 4.89 20.04 3.00
CA ILE A 92 6.33 20.31 2.80
C ILE A 92 7.09 19.80 4.01
N PHE A 93 8.15 19.04 3.78
CA PHE A 93 9.01 18.44 4.79
C PHE A 93 10.42 18.98 4.68
N ASP A 94 11.09 19.14 5.82
CA ASP A 94 12.53 19.34 5.88
C ASP A 94 13.20 17.97 5.82
N PHE A 95 14.08 17.78 4.84
CA PHE A 95 14.78 16.52 4.69
C PHE A 95 15.67 16.27 5.90
N ALA A 96 16.61 17.15 6.23
CA ALA A 96 17.60 16.92 7.28
C ALA A 96 16.98 16.64 8.66
N GLU A 97 15.90 17.35 9.01
CA GLU A 97 15.23 17.22 10.31
C GLU A 97 14.14 16.14 10.34
N ARG A 98 13.82 15.52 9.20
CA ARG A 98 12.80 14.46 9.06
C ARG A 98 11.41 14.88 9.58
N ARG A 99 11.05 16.16 9.42
CA ARG A 99 9.80 16.70 9.97
C ARG A 99 8.95 17.46 8.96
N LEU A 100 7.65 17.48 9.20
CA LEU A 100 6.70 18.31 8.49
C LEU A 100 6.90 19.79 8.88
N ILE A 101 7.05 20.67 7.88
CA ILE A 101 7.15 22.12 8.05
C ILE A 101 5.77 22.75 7.87
N HIS A 102 5.15 22.50 6.72
CA HIS A 102 3.90 23.15 6.31
C HIS A 102 2.88 22.13 5.85
N ARG A 103 1.63 22.33 6.25
CA ARG A 103 0.45 21.66 5.68
C ARG A 103 -0.46 22.72 5.06
N MET A 104 -0.64 22.63 3.75
CA MET A 104 -1.35 23.62 2.94
C MET A 104 -2.62 22.99 2.35
N LEU A 105 -3.73 23.71 2.43
CA LEU A 105 -5.08 23.22 2.12
C LEU A 105 -5.75 24.18 1.13
N LEU A 106 -5.87 23.78 -0.13
CA LEU A 106 -6.55 24.60 -1.14
C LEU A 106 -7.20 23.74 -2.23
N HIS A 107 -6.45 22.82 -2.83
CA HIS A 107 -6.98 21.95 -3.89
C HIS A 107 -8.13 21.07 -3.38
N LYS A 108 -9.14 20.90 -4.22
CA LYS A 108 -10.27 20.00 -3.92
C LYS A 108 -9.94 18.59 -4.38
N VAL A 109 -10.28 17.60 -3.55
CA VAL A 109 -10.22 16.16 -3.83
C VAL A 109 -8.81 15.60 -4.05
N LYS A 110 -7.99 16.15 -4.94
CA LYS A 110 -6.69 15.60 -5.30
C LYS A 110 -5.69 16.69 -5.67
N VAL A 111 -4.45 16.50 -5.25
CA VAL A 111 -3.28 17.19 -5.83
C VAL A 111 -2.72 16.29 -6.93
N GLN A 112 -2.67 16.79 -8.17
CA GLN A 112 -2.31 16.00 -9.34
C GLN A 112 -0.80 15.94 -9.58
N ALA A 113 -0.11 17.08 -9.45
CA ALA A 113 1.33 17.17 -9.64
C ALA A 113 1.92 18.34 -8.84
N LEU A 114 3.20 18.22 -8.52
CA LEU A 114 3.99 19.20 -7.77
C LEU A 114 5.34 19.42 -8.46
N ALA A 115 5.86 20.63 -8.40
CA ALA A 115 7.23 20.94 -8.83
C ALA A 115 7.79 22.12 -8.03
N PHE A 116 9.06 22.06 -7.64
CA PHE A 116 9.78 23.19 -7.05
C PHE A 116 10.39 24.08 -8.13
N SER A 117 10.49 25.38 -7.84
CA SER A 117 11.31 26.30 -8.62
C SER A 117 12.80 25.99 -8.47
N ALA A 118 13.61 26.47 -9.41
CA ALA A 118 15.04 26.22 -9.43
C ALA A 118 15.79 26.83 -8.22
N ASP A 119 15.25 27.89 -7.63
CA ASP A 119 15.76 28.60 -6.44
C ASP A 119 15.07 28.17 -5.13
N GLU A 120 14.12 27.23 -5.20
CA GLU A 120 13.40 26.66 -4.06
C GLU A 120 12.53 27.65 -3.27
N GLN A 121 12.33 28.86 -3.79
CA GLN A 121 11.45 29.84 -3.19
C GLN A 121 9.98 29.48 -3.41
N PHE A 122 9.68 28.80 -4.51
CA PHE A 122 8.32 28.50 -4.93
C PHE A 122 8.06 27.02 -5.11
N LEU A 123 6.84 26.63 -4.77
CA LEU A 123 6.26 25.33 -5.11
C LEU A 123 5.05 25.57 -5.99
N ALA A 124 4.97 24.92 -7.15
CA ALA A 124 3.76 24.90 -7.96
C ALA A 124 3.00 23.61 -7.69
N SER A 125 1.69 23.72 -7.55
CA SER A 125 0.78 22.59 -7.45
C SER A 125 -0.32 22.68 -8.49
N VAL A 126 -0.70 21.52 -9.02
CA VAL A 126 -1.83 21.37 -9.94
C VAL A 126 -2.92 20.57 -9.26
N GLY A 127 -4.14 21.10 -9.28
CA GLY A 127 -5.32 20.41 -8.76
C GLY A 127 -5.78 19.29 -9.68
N GLY A 128 -6.45 18.29 -9.10
CA GLY A 128 -7.05 17.19 -9.84
C GLY A 128 -8.18 17.62 -10.81
N PRO A 129 -8.80 16.65 -11.50
CA PRO A 129 -9.84 16.90 -12.51
C PRO A 129 -11.03 17.73 -12.02
N ASP A 130 -11.31 17.72 -10.71
CA ASP A 130 -12.41 18.44 -10.08
C ASP A 130 -12.08 19.92 -9.77
N ASP A 131 -10.79 20.28 -9.78
CA ASP A 131 -10.31 21.62 -9.45
C ASP A 131 -9.68 22.32 -10.67
N ASN A 132 -8.82 21.62 -11.41
CA ASN A 132 -8.12 22.13 -12.60
C ASN A 132 -7.47 23.51 -12.42
N THR A 133 -6.94 23.80 -11.23
CA THR A 133 -6.21 25.03 -10.94
C THR A 133 -4.71 24.79 -10.87
N VAL A 134 -3.91 25.80 -11.23
CA VAL A 134 -2.49 25.87 -10.90
C VAL A 134 -2.34 26.91 -9.79
N VAL A 135 -1.65 26.54 -8.73
CA VAL A 135 -1.36 27.42 -7.59
C VAL A 135 0.13 27.47 -7.37
N LEU A 136 0.64 28.67 -7.12
CA LEU A 136 2.01 28.93 -6.71
C LEU A 136 2.03 29.23 -5.21
N TRP A 137 2.90 28.55 -4.49
CA TRP A 137 3.09 28.67 -3.05
C TRP A 137 4.47 29.22 -2.77
N ASP A 138 4.56 30.02 -1.71
CA ASP A 138 5.83 30.35 -1.07
C ASP A 138 6.25 29.20 -0.15
N VAL A 139 7.45 28.66 -0.37
CA VAL A 139 8.00 27.52 0.37
C VAL A 139 8.35 27.90 1.80
N GLU A 140 8.79 29.13 2.05
CA GLU A 140 9.21 29.58 3.38
C GLU A 140 8.00 29.75 4.30
N THR A 141 6.94 30.42 3.82
CA THR A 141 5.76 30.71 4.66
C THR A 141 4.62 29.71 4.51
N GLY A 142 4.62 28.87 3.46
CA GLY A 142 3.53 27.95 3.15
C GLY A 142 2.25 28.65 2.65
N ARG A 143 2.34 29.92 2.22
CA ARG A 143 1.18 30.70 1.78
C ARG A 143 0.99 30.64 0.25
N PRO A 144 -0.25 30.63 -0.25
CA PRO A 144 -0.50 30.74 -1.68
C PRO A 144 -0.21 32.18 -2.14
N LEU A 145 0.63 32.31 -3.16
CA LEU A 145 1.02 33.60 -3.75
C LEU A 145 0.05 34.02 -4.86
N CYS A 146 -0.23 33.10 -5.77
CA CYS A 146 -1.14 33.32 -6.89
C CYS A 146 -1.71 31.99 -7.38
N GLY A 147 -2.87 32.04 -8.03
CA GLY A 147 -3.49 30.87 -8.64
C GLY A 147 -4.30 31.25 -9.87
N ALA A 148 -4.38 30.34 -10.83
CA ALA A 148 -5.16 30.52 -12.05
C ALA A 148 -5.77 29.19 -12.51
N PRO A 149 -6.94 29.22 -13.19
CA PRO A 149 -7.48 28.03 -13.85
C PRO A 149 -6.50 27.51 -14.91
N ALA A 150 -6.08 26.25 -14.80
CA ALA A 150 -5.04 25.64 -15.64
C ALA A 150 -5.50 25.52 -17.09
N HIS A 151 -6.60 24.79 -17.30
CA HIS A 151 -7.26 24.58 -18.58
C HIS A 151 -8.69 24.06 -18.33
N HIS A 152 -9.52 24.01 -19.38
CA HIS A 152 -10.85 23.42 -19.30
C HIS A 152 -10.83 21.87 -19.31
N THR A 153 -9.66 21.28 -19.52
CA THR A 153 -9.43 19.83 -19.42
C THR A 153 -8.42 19.54 -18.31
N GLU A 154 -8.35 18.27 -17.92
CA GLU A 154 -7.41 17.77 -16.92
C GLU A 154 -5.96 18.13 -17.29
N THR A 155 -5.26 18.74 -16.32
CA THR A 155 -3.83 19.01 -16.38
C THR A 155 -3.11 17.97 -15.54
N LYS A 156 -2.12 17.27 -16.11
CA LYS A 156 -1.52 16.08 -15.50
C LYS A 156 -0.13 16.27 -14.95
N ALA A 157 0.64 17.20 -15.53
CA ALA A 157 2.03 17.43 -15.17
C ALA A 157 2.33 18.94 -15.06
N VAL A 158 3.29 19.25 -14.19
CA VAL A 158 3.88 20.59 -14.05
C VAL A 158 5.40 20.45 -13.92
N ALA A 159 6.14 21.38 -14.51
CA ALA A 159 7.59 21.47 -14.39
C ALA A 159 8.04 22.93 -14.45
N PHE A 160 8.99 23.32 -13.60
CA PHE A 160 9.64 24.63 -13.68
C PHE A 160 10.73 24.65 -14.75
N PHE A 161 11.05 25.87 -15.19
CA PHE A 161 12.27 26.14 -15.94
C PHE A 161 13.46 26.10 -14.97
N ASN A 162 14.62 25.66 -15.46
CA ASN A 162 15.82 25.43 -14.65
C ASN A 162 16.63 26.71 -14.36
N ASN A 163 16.48 27.74 -15.19
CA ASN A 163 17.21 29.02 -15.09
C ASN A 163 16.27 30.21 -14.86
N ASN A 164 14.94 30.00 -14.85
CA ASN A 164 13.96 31.05 -14.58
C ASN A 164 12.85 30.52 -13.66
N SER A 165 12.87 30.96 -12.41
CA SER A 165 11.92 30.54 -11.37
C SER A 165 10.51 31.10 -11.54
N GLU A 166 10.32 32.12 -12.38
CA GLU A 166 9.02 32.75 -12.67
C GLU A 166 8.30 32.09 -13.86
N LYS A 167 8.95 31.11 -14.50
CA LYS A 167 8.39 30.37 -15.62
C LYS A 167 8.21 28.90 -15.28
N LEU A 168 7.03 28.39 -15.60
CA LEU A 168 6.69 26.98 -15.45
C LEU A 168 5.87 26.51 -16.65
N MET A 169 5.80 25.20 -16.83
CA MET A 169 5.13 24.56 -17.94
C MET A 169 4.16 23.52 -17.40
N THR A 170 2.97 23.43 -18.02
CA THR A 170 1.96 22.44 -17.67
C THR A 170 1.53 21.65 -18.89
N GLY A 171 1.37 20.34 -18.72
CA GLY A 171 0.89 19.43 -19.75
C GLY A 171 -0.35 18.66 -19.30
N GLY A 172 -1.28 18.40 -20.22
CA GLY A 172 -2.52 17.70 -19.93
C GLY A 172 -3.25 17.16 -21.18
N VAL A 173 -4.57 16.99 -21.05
CA VAL A 173 -5.41 16.44 -22.11
C VAL A 173 -5.62 17.51 -23.20
N GLY A 174 -4.80 17.45 -24.25
CA GLY A 174 -4.87 18.37 -25.39
C GLY A 174 -4.41 19.80 -25.09
N SER A 175 -3.77 20.02 -23.94
CA SER A 175 -3.23 21.30 -23.50
C SER A 175 -1.75 21.19 -23.19
N LEU A 176 -0.99 22.19 -23.64
CA LEU A 176 0.43 22.34 -23.33
C LEU A 176 0.74 23.83 -23.25
N ARG A 177 1.02 24.32 -22.05
CA ARG A 177 1.09 25.75 -21.72
C ARG A 177 2.38 26.12 -21.03
N VAL A 178 2.91 27.27 -21.39
CA VAL A 178 3.96 27.96 -20.65
C VAL A 178 3.33 29.08 -19.86
N TRP A 179 3.63 29.13 -18.57
CA TRP A 179 3.15 30.11 -17.62
C TRP A 179 4.27 31.08 -17.28
N THR A 180 3.93 32.37 -17.22
CA THR A 180 4.79 33.42 -16.65
C THR A 180 4.08 34.01 -15.44
N VAL A 181 4.76 33.97 -14.31
CA VAL A 181 4.28 34.49 -13.03
C VAL A 181 4.72 35.94 -12.90
N ASP A 182 3.77 36.81 -12.60
CA ASP A 182 4.00 38.19 -12.22
C ASP A 182 3.72 38.31 -10.71
N LEU A 183 4.80 38.37 -9.93
CA LEU A 183 4.74 38.40 -8.46
C LEU A 183 4.23 39.74 -7.93
N GLU A 184 4.50 40.86 -8.62
CA GLU A 184 4.07 42.19 -8.18
C GLU A 184 2.54 42.33 -8.25
N ASN A 185 1.94 41.75 -9.29
CA ASN A 185 0.49 41.80 -9.51
C ASN A 185 -0.24 40.53 -9.03
N HIS A 186 0.47 39.59 -8.41
CA HIS A 186 -0.05 38.28 -7.98
C HIS A 186 -0.83 37.54 -9.10
N LYS A 187 -0.32 37.60 -10.33
CA LYS A 187 -1.03 37.10 -11.51
C LYS A 187 -0.20 36.07 -12.28
N MET A 188 -0.88 35.04 -12.76
CA MET A 188 -0.28 34.06 -13.67
C MET A 188 -0.86 34.23 -15.08
N SER A 189 0.02 34.31 -16.08
CA SER A 189 -0.36 34.39 -17.49
C SER A 189 0.09 33.13 -18.24
N ALA A 190 -0.79 32.57 -19.06
CA ALA A 190 -0.51 31.35 -19.84
C ALA A 190 -0.42 31.65 -21.33
N VAL A 191 0.53 31.00 -21.99
CA VAL A 191 0.67 30.96 -23.45
C VAL A 191 0.64 29.51 -23.90
N ASP A 192 -0.29 29.18 -24.78
CA ASP A 192 -0.39 27.86 -25.40
C ASP A 192 0.78 27.62 -26.36
N ILE A 193 1.40 26.43 -26.30
CA ILE A 193 2.43 26.02 -27.25
C ILE A 193 1.78 25.69 -28.60
N ASN A 194 2.33 26.23 -29.68
CA ASN A 194 1.83 25.95 -31.02
C ASN A 194 2.24 24.54 -31.46
N MET A 195 1.29 23.61 -31.31
CA MET A 195 1.39 22.21 -31.72
C MET A 195 0.93 21.96 -33.16
N SER A 196 0.68 23.02 -33.94
CA SER A 196 0.07 22.95 -35.27
C SER A 196 -1.26 22.18 -35.26
N ASN A 197 -1.37 21.05 -35.96
CA ASN A 197 -2.56 20.20 -36.00
C ASN A 197 -2.53 19.04 -34.98
N MET A 198 -1.44 18.89 -34.21
CA MET A 198 -1.31 17.77 -33.28
C MET A 198 -2.03 18.05 -31.95
N ARG A 199 -2.93 17.14 -31.59
CA ARG A 199 -3.58 17.10 -30.28
C ARG A 199 -3.24 15.78 -29.61
N ARG A 200 -2.39 15.81 -28.59
CA ARG A 200 -2.01 14.66 -27.77
C ARG A 200 -2.34 14.93 -26.31
N CYS A 201 -2.54 13.86 -25.54
CA CYS A 201 -2.57 13.95 -24.09
C CYS A 201 -1.15 13.80 -23.57
N VAL A 202 -0.66 14.83 -22.87
CA VAL A 202 0.68 14.86 -22.26
C VAL A 202 0.56 14.36 -20.83
N GLU A 203 1.26 13.27 -20.51
CA GLU A 203 1.28 12.68 -19.17
C GLU A 203 2.43 13.24 -18.33
N THR A 204 3.58 13.53 -18.96
CA THR A 204 4.80 13.96 -18.26
C THR A 204 5.50 15.05 -19.04
N VAL A 205 6.21 15.93 -18.31
CA VAL A 205 6.99 17.03 -18.88
C VAL A 205 8.34 17.06 -18.19
N ALA A 206 9.42 17.07 -18.97
CA ALA A 206 10.78 17.23 -18.50
C ALA A 206 11.47 18.38 -19.25
N VAL A 207 11.91 19.40 -18.52
CA VAL A 207 12.57 20.60 -19.09
C VAL A 207 14.08 20.40 -19.10
N GLU A 208 14.72 20.65 -20.25
CA GLU A 208 16.17 20.55 -20.38
C GLU A 208 16.87 21.65 -19.56
N ARG A 209 18.06 21.36 -19.03
CA ARG A 209 18.86 22.27 -18.20
C ARG A 209 19.08 23.68 -18.78
N THR A 210 19.08 23.82 -20.10
CA THR A 210 19.28 25.11 -20.78
C THR A 210 17.98 25.90 -21.00
N ASP A 211 16.83 25.31 -20.66
CA ASP A 211 15.48 25.79 -20.93
C ASP A 211 15.17 26.05 -22.41
N LYS A 212 16.02 25.53 -23.31
CA LYS A 212 15.80 25.65 -24.75
C LYS A 212 14.72 24.69 -25.23
N TYR A 213 14.71 23.49 -24.65
CA TYR A 213 13.81 22.40 -25.03
C TYR A 213 13.09 21.81 -23.81
N ALA A 214 11.88 21.32 -24.05
CA ALA A 214 11.20 20.41 -23.13
C ALA A 214 10.74 19.16 -23.87
N TYR A 215 10.74 18.04 -23.16
CA TYR A 215 10.36 16.73 -23.65
C TYR A 215 9.09 16.29 -22.93
N CYS A 216 8.06 15.95 -23.70
CA CYS A 216 6.73 15.66 -23.20
C CYS A 216 6.34 14.23 -23.59
N GLY A 217 6.12 13.36 -22.59
CA GLY A 217 5.64 12.00 -22.82
C GLY A 217 4.13 11.99 -23.07
N THR A 218 3.67 11.26 -24.07
CA THR A 218 2.25 11.22 -24.45
C THR A 218 1.59 9.86 -24.26
N THR A 219 0.27 9.84 -24.11
CA THR A 219 -0.53 8.61 -24.05
C THR A 219 -0.46 7.77 -25.32
N THR A 220 -0.08 8.37 -26.46
CA THR A 220 0.07 7.65 -27.72
C THR A 220 1.39 6.89 -27.84
N GLY A 221 2.31 7.03 -26.88
CA GLY A 221 3.57 6.28 -26.87
C GLY A 221 4.75 6.98 -27.51
N ASP A 222 4.60 8.27 -27.83
CA ASP A 222 5.64 9.13 -28.40
C ASP A 222 6.00 10.29 -27.47
N VAL A 223 7.28 10.67 -27.48
CA VAL A 223 7.85 11.87 -26.87
C VAL A 223 7.79 13.01 -27.87
N ILE A 224 7.27 14.13 -27.42
CA ILE A 224 7.24 15.38 -28.16
C ILE A 224 8.32 16.31 -27.60
N CYS A 225 9.18 16.81 -28.47
CA CYS A 225 10.14 17.85 -28.14
C CYS A 225 9.60 19.23 -28.60
N VAL A 226 9.53 20.18 -27.67
CA VAL A 226 9.11 21.56 -27.91
C VAL A 226 10.26 22.52 -27.67
N GLN A 227 10.29 23.63 -28.41
CA GLN A 227 11.27 24.71 -28.25
C GLN A 227 10.64 25.89 -27.53
N LEU A 228 11.26 26.33 -26.42
CA LEU A 228 10.67 27.29 -25.47
C LEU A 228 11.21 28.72 -25.66
N GLN A 229 12.54 28.91 -25.73
CA GLN A 229 13.18 30.24 -25.64
C GLN A 229 12.81 31.27 -26.72
N GLN A 230 12.24 30.86 -27.87
CA GLN A 230 12.04 31.78 -29.02
C GLN A 230 10.60 31.83 -29.51
N SER A 231 9.89 30.71 -29.56
CA SER A 231 8.65 30.63 -30.33
C SER A 231 7.56 29.74 -29.73
N ASN A 232 7.83 29.00 -28.64
CA ASN A 232 6.89 28.05 -28.04
C ASN A 232 6.24 27.15 -29.11
N VAL A 233 7.07 26.45 -29.89
CA VAL A 233 6.63 25.61 -31.02
C VAL A 233 7.07 24.16 -30.87
N PHE A 234 6.29 23.28 -31.50
CA PHE A 234 6.71 21.92 -31.79
C PHE A 234 8.00 21.88 -32.63
N LYS A 235 8.95 21.00 -32.26
CA LYS A 235 10.20 20.77 -33.00
C LYS A 235 10.26 19.39 -33.63
N MET A 236 10.10 18.33 -32.84
CA MET A 236 10.24 16.94 -33.29
C MET A 236 9.50 15.96 -32.39
N GLN A 237 9.27 14.75 -32.92
CA GLN A 237 8.64 13.64 -32.20
C GLN A 237 9.45 12.35 -32.39
N GLY A 238 9.42 11.47 -31.40
CA GLY A 238 10.02 10.13 -31.46
C GLY A 238 9.69 9.33 -30.20
N PRO A 239 10.02 8.04 -30.11
CA PRO A 239 10.64 7.21 -31.14
C PRO A 239 9.69 6.94 -32.33
N GLN A 240 10.25 6.55 -33.47
CA GLN A 240 9.45 6.23 -34.67
C GLN A 240 8.45 5.08 -34.43
N LYS A 241 8.91 4.04 -33.72
CA LYS A 241 8.05 2.98 -33.20
C LYS A 241 7.53 3.42 -31.85
N LYS A 242 6.23 3.71 -31.78
CA LYS A 242 5.56 4.14 -30.55
C LYS A 242 5.61 3.04 -29.49
N LEU A 243 5.80 3.46 -28.25
CA LEU A 243 5.80 2.60 -27.08
C LEU A 243 4.37 2.14 -26.76
N SER A 244 4.22 0.88 -26.37
CA SER A 244 2.89 0.33 -26.05
C SER A 244 2.41 0.82 -24.68
N GLY A 245 1.11 1.07 -24.55
CA GLY A 245 0.52 1.53 -23.28
C GLY A 245 0.79 3.01 -22.93
N GLY A 246 1.31 3.81 -23.87
CA GLY A 246 1.62 5.22 -23.64
C GLY A 246 2.87 5.43 -22.78
N ILE A 247 3.36 6.67 -22.71
CA ILE A 247 4.51 7.03 -21.87
C ILE A 247 3.97 7.52 -20.52
N LEU A 248 4.34 6.82 -19.45
CA LEU A 248 3.88 7.11 -18.09
C LEU A 248 4.91 7.89 -17.26
N SER A 249 6.19 7.79 -17.63
CA SER A 249 7.30 8.42 -16.92
C SER A 249 8.37 8.88 -17.89
N THR A 250 9.00 10.03 -17.61
CA THR A 250 10.06 10.61 -18.43
C THR A 250 11.04 11.37 -17.52
N ILE A 251 12.33 11.14 -17.71
CA ILE A 251 13.41 11.85 -17.00
C ILE A 251 14.58 12.11 -17.95
N LEU A 252 15.34 13.17 -17.68
CA LEU A 252 16.56 13.48 -18.44
C LEU A 252 17.78 12.90 -17.72
N THR A 253 18.66 12.26 -18.49
CA THR A 253 19.92 11.72 -17.97
C THR A 253 20.95 12.84 -17.73
N PRO A 254 22.07 12.56 -17.06
CA PRO A 254 23.16 13.52 -16.90
C PRO A 254 23.75 14.01 -18.23
N SER A 255 23.73 13.19 -19.30
CA SER A 255 24.13 13.59 -20.65
C SER A 255 23.11 14.49 -21.37
N GLY A 256 21.88 14.58 -20.82
CA GLY A 256 20.74 15.27 -21.40
C GLY A 256 19.92 14.42 -22.37
N ASP A 257 20.21 13.12 -22.47
CA ASP A 257 19.38 12.17 -23.21
C ASP A 257 18.07 11.88 -22.46
N VAL A 258 17.06 11.37 -23.16
CA VAL A 258 15.70 11.23 -22.63
C VAL A 258 15.44 9.77 -22.29
N LEU A 259 15.28 9.45 -21.01
CA LEU A 259 14.87 8.13 -20.56
C LEU A 259 13.34 8.11 -20.39
N VAL A 260 12.69 7.16 -21.04
CA VAL A 260 11.22 7.02 -21.02
C VAL A 260 10.77 5.63 -20.63
N GLY A 261 9.68 5.60 -19.85
CA GLY A 261 9.02 4.38 -19.40
C GLY A 261 7.60 4.28 -19.94
N SER A 262 7.25 3.13 -20.50
CA SER A 262 5.93 2.88 -21.08
C SER A 262 4.97 2.14 -20.16
N GLY A 263 3.66 2.25 -20.44
CA GLY A 263 2.62 1.50 -19.76
C GLY A 263 2.68 -0.02 -19.97
N ALA A 264 3.38 -0.49 -21.00
CA ALA A 264 3.64 -1.91 -21.23
C ALA A 264 4.91 -2.44 -20.55
N GLY A 265 5.65 -1.60 -19.83
CA GLY A 265 6.89 -1.99 -19.14
C GLY A 265 8.15 -1.87 -20.00
N GLU A 266 8.08 -1.17 -21.13
CA GLU A 266 9.24 -0.89 -21.98
C GLU A 266 9.97 0.35 -21.44
N LEU A 267 11.27 0.22 -21.19
CA LEU A 267 12.17 1.30 -20.81
C LEU A 267 13.13 1.57 -21.98
N GLN A 268 13.13 2.81 -22.49
CA GLN A 268 13.98 3.20 -23.61
C GLN A 268 14.77 4.46 -23.30
N LEU A 269 16.06 4.44 -23.66
CA LEU A 269 16.93 5.61 -23.68
C LEU A 269 16.94 6.20 -25.09
N LEU A 270 16.53 7.46 -25.23
CA LEU A 270 16.43 8.17 -26.50
C LEU A 270 17.48 9.27 -26.60
N SER A 271 18.13 9.36 -27.77
CA SER A 271 19.06 10.46 -28.07
C SER A 271 18.37 11.82 -28.07
N LYS A 272 18.94 12.81 -27.39
CA LYS A 272 18.41 14.18 -27.40
C LYS A 272 18.41 14.88 -28.76
N ILE A 273 19.22 14.38 -29.70
CA ILE A 273 19.42 14.99 -31.03
C ILE A 273 18.22 14.74 -31.94
N ASN A 274 17.73 13.50 -31.97
CA ASN A 274 16.75 13.01 -32.94
C ASN A 274 15.68 12.07 -32.35
N LEU A 275 15.69 11.84 -31.03
CA LEU A 275 14.81 10.90 -30.33
C LEU A 275 14.89 9.46 -30.88
N SER A 276 16.05 9.04 -31.41
CA SER A 276 16.29 7.65 -31.77
C SER A 276 16.63 6.80 -30.54
N VAL A 277 16.13 5.57 -30.52
CA VAL A 277 16.40 4.60 -29.46
C VAL A 277 17.88 4.21 -29.45
N GLN A 278 18.56 4.44 -28.33
CA GLN A 278 19.93 3.98 -28.08
C GLN A 278 19.92 2.61 -27.40
N ASN A 279 19.16 2.49 -26.30
CA ASN A 279 19.04 1.28 -25.50
C ASN A 279 17.57 1.02 -25.16
N SER A 280 17.22 -0.25 -24.99
CA SER A 280 15.86 -0.67 -24.63
C SER A 280 15.92 -1.89 -23.73
N VAL A 281 15.03 -1.96 -22.74
CA VAL A 281 14.81 -3.14 -21.91
C VAL A 281 13.33 -3.23 -21.52
N THR A 282 12.84 -4.42 -21.21
CA THR A 282 11.46 -4.64 -20.77
C THR A 282 11.46 -5.15 -19.33
N VAL A 283 10.61 -4.56 -18.49
CA VAL A 283 10.37 -4.95 -17.10
C VAL A 283 8.92 -5.41 -16.92
N ASN A 284 8.63 -6.10 -15.82
CA ASN A 284 7.28 -6.56 -15.54
C ASN A 284 6.43 -5.41 -14.96
N GLY A 285 5.38 -5.02 -15.67
CA GLY A 285 4.45 -3.95 -15.31
C GLY A 285 4.84 -2.59 -15.92
N GLY A 286 3.84 -1.73 -16.15
CA GLY A 286 4.05 -0.39 -16.70
C GLY A 286 4.96 0.48 -15.84
N VAL A 287 5.83 1.27 -16.44
CA VAL A 287 6.86 2.05 -15.74
C VAL A 287 6.30 3.38 -15.23
N THR A 288 5.98 3.44 -13.94
CA THR A 288 5.32 4.61 -13.33
C THR A 288 6.28 5.58 -12.65
N GLY A 289 7.47 5.13 -12.25
CA GLY A 289 8.48 5.95 -11.61
C GLY A 289 9.87 5.74 -12.21
N LEU A 290 10.63 6.83 -12.38
CA LEU A 290 12.00 6.83 -12.89
C LEU A 290 12.86 7.72 -12.01
N ALA A 291 13.96 7.16 -11.51
CA ALA A 291 14.95 7.88 -10.72
C ALA A 291 16.35 7.60 -11.26
N VAL A 292 17.19 8.64 -11.31
CA VAL A 292 18.58 8.54 -11.78
C VAL A 292 19.49 8.70 -10.56
N VAL A 293 20.39 7.73 -10.37
CA VAL A 293 21.38 7.75 -9.29
C VAL A 293 22.77 7.50 -9.88
N GLY A 294 23.58 8.55 -9.94
CA GLY A 294 24.82 8.56 -10.71
C GLY A 294 24.54 8.24 -12.19
N GLU A 295 25.16 7.17 -12.69
CA GLU A 295 24.92 6.66 -14.05
C GLU A 295 23.81 5.59 -14.09
N ASN A 296 23.31 5.11 -12.95
CA ASN A 296 22.34 4.01 -12.90
C ASN A 296 20.90 4.53 -12.78
N TYR A 297 19.95 3.66 -13.10
CA TYR A 297 18.52 3.98 -13.09
C TYR A 297 17.75 3.08 -12.14
N TYR A 298 16.81 3.66 -11.41
CA TYR A 298 15.85 2.96 -10.56
C TYR A 298 14.45 3.15 -11.13
N ILE A 299 13.75 2.03 -11.30
CA ILE A 299 12.51 1.94 -12.08
C ILE A 299 11.42 1.37 -11.19
N GLY A 300 10.37 2.15 -10.94
CA GLY A 300 9.16 1.69 -10.26
C GLY A 300 8.09 1.28 -11.26
N THR A 301 7.44 0.14 -11.04
CA THR A 301 6.40 -0.38 -11.93
C THR A 301 5.01 -0.38 -11.30
N ALA A 302 3.97 -0.38 -12.13
CA ALA A 302 2.56 -0.47 -11.74
C ALA A 302 2.22 -1.78 -11.00
N THR A 303 3.04 -2.82 -11.16
CA THR A 303 2.94 -4.10 -10.43
C THR A 303 3.66 -4.07 -9.08
N SER A 304 4.00 -2.88 -8.57
CA SER A 304 4.68 -2.67 -7.28
C SER A 304 6.07 -3.33 -7.20
N ASN A 305 6.79 -3.40 -8.33
CA ASN A 305 8.18 -3.84 -8.37
C ASN A 305 9.12 -2.64 -8.54
N MET A 306 10.31 -2.73 -7.94
CA MET A 306 11.39 -1.78 -8.15
C MET A 306 12.59 -2.49 -8.78
N TYR A 307 13.02 -2.02 -9.95
CA TYR A 307 14.17 -2.53 -10.67
C TYR A 307 15.34 -1.55 -10.60
N PHE A 308 16.54 -2.10 -10.51
CA PHE A 308 17.80 -1.43 -10.81
C PHE A 308 18.18 -1.70 -12.26
N VAL A 309 18.59 -0.68 -13.00
CA VAL A 309 19.11 -0.79 -14.36
C VAL A 309 20.48 -0.15 -14.40
N ASN A 310 21.47 -0.92 -14.84
CA ASN A 310 22.84 -0.43 -14.95
C ASN A 310 22.97 0.56 -16.12
N GLY A 311 23.58 1.72 -15.88
CA GLY A 311 23.75 2.75 -16.89
C GLY A 311 24.54 2.35 -18.13
N GLY A 312 25.60 1.57 -17.93
CA GLY A 312 26.54 1.22 -18.98
C GLY A 312 26.04 0.11 -19.90
N ASN A 313 25.55 -1.00 -19.35
CA ASN A 313 25.13 -2.16 -20.13
C ASN A 313 23.60 -2.37 -20.18
N PHE A 314 22.82 -1.52 -19.48
CA PHE A 314 21.35 -1.57 -19.46
C PHE A 314 20.77 -2.89 -18.93
N MET A 315 21.55 -3.68 -18.18
CA MET A 315 21.07 -4.89 -17.52
C MET A 315 20.14 -4.54 -16.35
N THR A 316 19.02 -5.25 -16.26
CA THR A 316 18.01 -5.09 -15.21
C THR A 316 18.22 -6.08 -14.08
N ARG A 317 17.99 -5.63 -12.84
CA ARG A 317 17.95 -6.46 -11.63
C ARG A 317 16.78 -6.04 -10.76
N LEU A 318 15.93 -6.98 -10.36
CA LEU A 318 14.86 -6.74 -9.41
C LEU A 318 15.46 -6.46 -8.02
N ARG A 319 15.00 -5.38 -7.36
CA ARG A 319 15.47 -4.95 -6.03
C ARG A 319 14.40 -5.12 -4.97
N LEU A 320 13.17 -4.71 -5.26
CA LEU A 320 12.05 -4.82 -4.35
C LEU A 320 10.83 -5.36 -5.08
N THR A 321 10.04 -6.15 -4.36
CA THR A 321 8.76 -6.67 -4.80
C THR A 321 7.73 -6.42 -3.70
N CYS A 322 6.48 -6.19 -4.11
CA CYS A 322 5.35 -6.17 -3.19
C CYS A 322 4.09 -6.67 -3.87
N HIS A 323 3.05 -6.76 -3.08
CA HIS A 323 1.68 -6.89 -3.56
C HIS A 323 1.25 -5.60 -4.25
N SER A 324 0.54 -5.74 -5.36
CA SER A 324 0.00 -4.63 -6.15
C SER A 324 -1.45 -4.29 -5.79
N GLY A 325 -2.07 -5.07 -4.91
CA GLY A 325 -3.45 -4.90 -4.45
C GLY A 325 -3.64 -5.29 -2.99
N ALA A 326 -4.89 -5.36 -2.56
CA ALA A 326 -5.26 -5.60 -1.17
C ALA A 326 -4.73 -6.94 -0.64
N VAL A 327 -3.89 -6.86 0.40
CA VAL A 327 -3.39 -8.02 1.12
C VAL A 327 -4.46 -8.49 2.09
N GLN A 328 -4.86 -9.76 2.03
CA GLN A 328 -6.02 -10.27 2.76
C GLN A 328 -5.65 -10.88 4.11
N ASP A 329 -4.47 -11.50 4.20
CA ASP A 329 -4.03 -12.13 5.44
C ASP A 329 -2.51 -12.06 5.61
N VAL A 330 -2.09 -12.17 6.86
CA VAL A 330 -0.69 -12.28 7.29
C VAL A 330 -0.61 -13.28 8.44
N VAL A 331 0.35 -14.20 8.36
CA VAL A 331 0.54 -15.23 9.39
C VAL A 331 2.02 -15.52 9.64
N PHE A 332 2.34 -15.79 10.91
CA PHE A 332 3.63 -16.30 11.34
C PHE A 332 3.56 -17.81 11.56
N PRO A 333 4.64 -18.56 11.31
CA PRO A 333 4.79 -19.91 11.83
C PRO A 333 4.86 -19.89 13.36
N ALA A 334 4.32 -20.91 14.01
CA ALA A 334 4.30 -21.01 15.47
C ALA A 334 5.73 -20.99 16.04
N GLY A 335 5.98 -20.12 17.01
CA GLY A 335 7.28 -20.00 17.69
C GLY A 335 8.44 -19.47 16.82
N PHE A 336 8.18 -18.98 15.59
CA PHE A 336 9.23 -18.56 14.67
C PHE A 336 8.98 -17.18 14.04
N SER A 337 9.65 -16.15 14.56
CA SER A 337 9.46 -14.75 14.13
C SER A 337 10.23 -14.34 12.88
N ALA A 338 11.19 -15.14 12.40
CA ALA A 338 12.07 -14.72 11.30
C ALA A 338 11.41 -14.82 9.91
N VAL A 339 10.21 -15.42 9.82
CA VAL A 339 9.47 -15.61 8.58
C VAL A 339 8.00 -15.33 8.82
N PHE A 340 7.33 -14.76 7.83
CA PHE A 340 5.86 -14.69 7.77
C PHE A 340 5.38 -14.87 6.33
N ALA A 341 4.12 -15.23 6.17
CA ALA A 341 3.47 -15.34 4.86
C ALA A 341 2.33 -14.32 4.74
N THR A 342 2.12 -13.80 3.53
CA THR A 342 1.00 -12.95 3.18
C THR A 342 0.31 -13.43 1.91
N CYS A 343 -0.99 -13.16 1.78
CA CYS A 343 -1.72 -13.42 0.54
C CYS A 343 -2.38 -12.17 -0.02
N CYS A 344 -2.37 -12.04 -1.34
CA CYS A 344 -3.02 -10.97 -2.08
C CYS A 344 -3.42 -11.48 -3.45
N GLY A 345 -4.72 -11.44 -3.78
CA GLY A 345 -5.21 -11.91 -5.07
C GLY A 345 -4.69 -13.33 -5.35
N THR A 346 -3.96 -13.50 -6.45
CA THR A 346 -3.41 -14.78 -6.93
C THR A 346 -2.19 -15.27 -6.17
N ASP A 347 -1.55 -14.41 -5.37
CA ASP A 347 -0.22 -14.64 -4.84
C ASP A 347 -0.25 -14.96 -3.35
N ILE A 348 0.51 -15.98 -2.97
CA ILE A 348 1.01 -16.19 -1.62
C ILE A 348 2.51 -15.89 -1.64
N ARG A 349 2.96 -15.05 -0.71
CA ARG A 349 4.38 -14.69 -0.58
C ARG A 349 4.88 -14.97 0.81
N VAL A 350 6.06 -15.58 0.89
CA VAL A 350 6.78 -15.84 2.13
C VAL A 350 7.94 -14.86 2.21
N TRP A 351 8.05 -14.19 3.34
CA TRP A 351 9.00 -13.09 3.56
C TRP A 351 9.96 -13.45 4.68
N ASN A 352 11.19 -12.96 4.56
CA ASN A 352 12.09 -12.90 5.70
C ASN A 352 11.78 -11.64 6.53
N ALA A 353 11.43 -11.81 7.80
CA ALA A 353 10.98 -10.72 8.67
C ALA A 353 12.11 -9.73 9.05
N ASN A 354 13.37 -10.15 8.96
CA ASN A 354 14.52 -9.32 9.30
C ASN A 354 15.04 -8.58 8.08
N SER A 355 15.28 -9.31 7.00
CA SER A 355 15.87 -8.75 5.78
C SER A 355 14.86 -8.20 4.80
N CYS A 356 13.56 -8.43 5.03
CA CYS A 356 12.48 -7.93 4.18
C CYS A 356 12.50 -8.45 2.73
N ASN A 357 13.25 -9.53 2.49
CA ASN A 357 13.34 -10.16 1.18
C ASN A 357 12.20 -11.17 0.99
N GLU A 358 11.66 -11.21 -0.23
CA GLU A 358 10.77 -12.28 -0.68
C GLU A 358 11.59 -13.58 -0.82
N LEU A 359 11.16 -14.63 -0.11
CA LEU A 359 11.80 -15.95 -0.12
C LEU A 359 11.13 -16.89 -1.11
N LEU A 360 9.80 -16.84 -1.19
CA LEU A 360 8.99 -17.72 -2.01
C LEU A 360 7.74 -17.00 -2.49
N ARG A 361 7.37 -17.25 -3.75
CA ARG A 361 6.08 -16.88 -4.33
C ARG A 361 5.38 -18.11 -4.84
N ILE A 362 4.11 -18.23 -4.49
CA ILE A 362 3.19 -19.25 -5.02
C ILE A 362 2.07 -18.49 -5.69
N GLU A 363 1.89 -18.69 -6.99
CA GLU A 363 0.88 -17.99 -7.78
C GLU A 363 -0.11 -19.00 -8.37
N ILE A 364 -1.40 -18.70 -8.21
CA ILE A 364 -2.48 -19.44 -8.87
C ILE A 364 -3.30 -18.46 -9.70
N PRO A 365 -3.15 -18.46 -11.03
CA PRO A 365 -3.85 -17.53 -11.91
C PRO A 365 -5.37 -17.57 -11.73
N ASP A 366 -6.00 -16.40 -11.85
CA ASP A 366 -7.46 -16.20 -11.82
C ASP A 366 -8.17 -16.68 -10.55
N ARG A 367 -7.44 -16.80 -9.44
CA ARG A 367 -7.97 -17.18 -8.12
C ARG A 367 -7.55 -16.17 -7.07
N THR A 368 -8.40 -15.95 -6.08
CA THR A 368 -8.06 -15.06 -4.97
C THR A 368 -7.92 -15.86 -3.69
N CYS A 369 -6.76 -15.74 -3.04
CA CYS A 369 -6.51 -16.30 -1.73
C CYS A 369 -7.09 -15.36 -0.66
N ASN A 370 -7.91 -15.92 0.24
CA ASN A 370 -8.63 -15.15 1.26
C ASN A 370 -7.97 -15.26 2.64
N CYS A 371 -7.40 -16.43 2.98
CA CYS A 371 -6.85 -16.71 4.29
C CYS A 371 -5.66 -17.69 4.21
N LEU A 372 -4.76 -17.60 5.17
CA LEU A 372 -3.57 -18.43 5.31
C LEU A 372 -3.44 -18.96 6.73
N GLN A 373 -2.77 -20.10 6.88
CA GLN A 373 -2.34 -20.62 8.17
C GLN A 373 -1.14 -21.54 7.97
N PHE A 374 -0.10 -21.38 8.79
CA PHE A 374 0.96 -22.39 8.90
C PHE A 374 0.44 -23.55 9.76
N SER A 375 0.75 -24.79 9.38
CA SER A 375 0.64 -25.90 10.34
C SER A 375 1.56 -25.65 11.54
N ARG A 376 1.15 -26.08 12.74
CA ARG A 376 1.91 -25.76 13.97
C ARG A 376 3.32 -26.35 13.98
N ASP A 377 3.52 -27.48 13.29
CA ASP A 377 4.82 -28.10 13.03
C ASP A 377 5.67 -27.36 11.96
N GLY A 378 5.09 -26.38 11.27
CA GLY A 378 5.73 -25.61 10.21
C GLY A 378 5.94 -26.37 8.91
N SER A 379 5.32 -27.54 8.71
CA SER A 379 5.50 -28.37 7.51
C SER A 379 4.66 -27.91 6.31
N LEU A 380 3.57 -27.17 6.55
CA LEU A 380 2.60 -26.76 5.53
C LEU A 380 2.21 -25.28 5.66
N ILE A 381 1.94 -24.67 4.51
CA ILE A 381 1.16 -23.44 4.37
C ILE A 381 -0.21 -23.84 3.83
N VAL A 382 -1.22 -23.80 4.68
CA VAL A 382 -2.62 -24.04 4.32
C VAL A 382 -3.26 -22.73 3.89
N SER A 383 -4.02 -22.75 2.80
CA SER A 383 -4.62 -21.56 2.19
C SER A 383 -6.05 -21.82 1.74
N GLY A 384 -6.92 -20.85 2.01
CA GLY A 384 -8.31 -20.82 1.55
C GLY A 384 -8.51 -19.87 0.36
N TRP A 385 -9.35 -20.27 -0.59
CA TRP A 385 -9.51 -19.58 -1.88
C TRP A 385 -10.97 -19.31 -2.23
N ASN A 386 -11.16 -18.35 -3.16
CA ASN A 386 -12.49 -17.94 -3.65
C ASN A 386 -13.25 -18.99 -4.45
N ASP A 387 -12.55 -19.99 -4.99
CA ASP A 387 -13.16 -21.13 -5.66
C ASP A 387 -13.67 -22.20 -4.70
N GLY A 388 -13.69 -21.91 -3.40
CA GLY A 388 -14.19 -22.81 -2.37
C GLY A 388 -13.26 -23.98 -2.08
N ARG A 389 -11.99 -23.91 -2.50
CA ARG A 389 -11.00 -24.97 -2.28
C ARG A 389 -10.00 -24.60 -1.19
N ILE A 390 -9.49 -25.63 -0.53
CA ILE A 390 -8.33 -25.55 0.36
C ILE A 390 -7.13 -26.10 -0.39
N ARG A 391 -5.98 -25.46 -0.23
CA ARG A 391 -4.70 -25.90 -0.80
C ARG A 391 -3.62 -25.82 0.26
N ALA A 392 -2.82 -26.87 0.37
CA ALA A 392 -1.66 -26.92 1.26
C ALA A 392 -0.37 -26.99 0.45
N PHE A 393 0.60 -26.16 0.80
CA PHE A 393 1.88 -26.04 0.11
C PHE A 393 3.04 -26.31 1.06
N GLY A 394 4.13 -26.88 0.54
CA GLY A 394 5.38 -26.97 1.29
C GLY A 394 6.05 -25.59 1.39
N PRO A 395 6.41 -25.09 2.59
CA PRO A 395 6.90 -23.72 2.79
C PRO A 395 8.27 -23.44 2.17
N GLN A 396 9.09 -24.46 1.94
CA GLN A 396 10.40 -24.31 1.29
C GLN A 396 10.32 -24.42 -0.24
N SER A 397 9.47 -25.31 -0.77
CA SER A 397 9.44 -25.62 -2.20
C SER A 397 8.33 -24.92 -2.97
N GLY A 398 7.30 -24.42 -2.27
CA GLY A 398 6.07 -23.91 -2.88
C GLY A 398 5.24 -24.97 -3.61
N LYS A 399 5.63 -26.24 -3.54
CA LYS A 399 4.90 -27.32 -4.21
C LYS A 399 3.59 -27.61 -3.48
N LEU A 400 2.54 -27.79 -4.26
CA LEU A 400 1.24 -28.25 -3.76
C LEU A 400 1.39 -29.67 -3.18
N VAL A 401 1.05 -29.84 -1.92
CA VAL A 401 1.04 -31.13 -1.22
C VAL A 401 -0.30 -31.81 -1.40
N PHE A 402 -1.40 -31.08 -1.12
CA PHE A 402 -2.75 -31.55 -1.38
C PHE A 402 -3.70 -30.39 -1.69
N SER A 403 -4.82 -30.72 -2.33
CA SER A 403 -5.94 -29.80 -2.50
C SER A 403 -7.25 -30.53 -2.21
N VAL A 404 -8.11 -29.87 -1.45
CA VAL A 404 -9.47 -30.32 -1.19
C VAL A 404 -10.40 -29.56 -2.13
N ALA A 405 -10.97 -30.29 -3.09
CA ALA A 405 -12.05 -29.78 -3.93
C ALA A 405 -13.34 -29.64 -3.09
N ASP A 406 -14.15 -28.63 -3.41
CA ASP A 406 -15.48 -28.43 -2.82
C ASP A 406 -15.48 -28.29 -1.27
N ALA A 407 -14.42 -27.68 -0.74
CA ALA A 407 -14.29 -27.45 0.70
C ALA A 407 -15.39 -26.52 1.23
N HIS A 408 -15.84 -25.53 0.47
CA HIS A 408 -17.03 -24.72 0.77
C HIS A 408 -17.75 -24.33 -0.53
N LYS A 409 -19.07 -24.12 -0.46
CA LYS A 409 -19.84 -23.73 -1.64
C LYS A 409 -19.60 -22.26 -1.98
N VAL A 410 -19.45 -22.00 -3.28
CA VAL A 410 -19.40 -20.63 -3.83
C VAL A 410 -20.84 -20.17 -4.01
N GLU A 411 -21.39 -19.42 -3.05
CA GLU A 411 -22.74 -18.85 -3.20
C GLU A 411 -22.73 -17.74 -4.27
N GLN A 412 -23.16 -18.08 -5.49
CA GLN A 412 -23.45 -17.08 -6.52
C GLN A 412 -24.77 -16.37 -6.16
N GLY A 413 -24.70 -15.24 -5.48
CA GLY A 413 -25.87 -14.39 -5.27
C GLY A 413 -25.97 -13.62 -3.95
N SER A 414 -25.04 -13.79 -3.00
CA SER A 414 -25.00 -12.89 -1.85
C SER A 414 -24.42 -11.55 -2.29
N ARG A 415 -25.06 -10.45 -1.86
CA ARG A 415 -24.69 -9.06 -2.19
C ARG A 415 -23.34 -8.69 -1.55
N SER A 416 -22.23 -9.24 -2.03
CA SER A 416 -20.88 -8.75 -1.73
C SER A 416 -20.61 -7.50 -2.57
N HIS A 417 -21.37 -6.43 -2.29
CA HIS A 417 -21.05 -5.06 -2.70
C HIS A 417 -20.37 -4.29 -1.56
N LYS A 418 -19.93 -4.98 -0.51
CA LYS A 418 -19.18 -4.38 0.61
C LYS A 418 -17.72 -4.83 0.56
N VAL A 419 -16.85 -3.89 0.89
CA VAL A 419 -15.43 -4.11 1.18
C VAL A 419 -15.30 -5.27 2.18
N GLY A 420 -14.54 -6.31 1.81
CA GLY A 420 -14.25 -7.47 2.68
C GLY A 420 -15.28 -8.61 2.68
N GLY A 421 -16.17 -8.72 1.69
CA GLY A 421 -17.07 -9.87 1.52
C GLY A 421 -16.41 -10.98 0.68
N HIS A 422 -15.72 -11.90 1.34
CA HIS A 422 -15.04 -13.02 0.68
C HIS A 422 -16.03 -14.15 0.34
N VAL A 423 -15.88 -14.71 -0.86
CA VAL A 423 -16.61 -15.92 -1.29
C VAL A 423 -15.68 -17.12 -1.14
N GLY A 424 -16.22 -18.31 -0.93
CA GLY A 424 -15.44 -19.55 -0.85
C GLY A 424 -14.97 -19.84 0.56
N VAL A 425 -13.69 -20.18 0.72
CA VAL A 425 -13.08 -20.43 2.05
C VAL A 425 -12.57 -19.11 2.61
N THR A 426 -13.06 -18.71 3.77
CA THR A 426 -12.85 -17.37 4.36
C THR A 426 -11.99 -17.41 5.60
N ALA A 427 -11.96 -18.53 6.32
CA ALA A 427 -11.08 -18.73 7.47
C ALA A 427 -10.53 -20.17 7.51
N VAL A 428 -9.31 -20.32 7.98
CA VAL A 428 -8.63 -21.59 8.17
C VAL A 428 -7.81 -21.57 9.45
N CYS A 429 -7.86 -22.66 10.22
CA CYS A 429 -7.04 -22.86 11.41
C CYS A 429 -6.56 -24.31 11.45
N THR A 430 -5.35 -24.54 11.94
CA THR A 430 -4.72 -25.85 12.09
C THR A 430 -4.69 -26.21 13.57
N ASP A 431 -4.90 -27.48 13.88
CA ASP A 431 -4.73 -27.98 15.25
C ASP A 431 -3.25 -28.06 15.63
N ASN A 432 -2.99 -28.37 16.90
CA ASN A 432 -1.64 -28.30 17.44
C ASN A 432 -0.79 -29.51 17.06
N GLY A 433 -1.44 -30.65 16.82
CA GLY A 433 -0.82 -31.83 16.25
C GLY A 433 -0.44 -31.68 14.77
N GLY A 434 -1.10 -30.77 14.03
CA GLY A 434 -0.96 -30.66 12.57
C GLY A 434 -1.74 -31.72 11.79
N ASP A 435 -2.61 -32.48 12.47
CA ASP A 435 -3.38 -33.59 11.91
C ASP A 435 -4.81 -33.17 11.54
N ARG A 436 -5.29 -32.02 12.01
CA ARG A 436 -6.62 -31.50 11.67
C ARG A 436 -6.58 -30.06 11.18
N ILE A 437 -7.50 -29.76 10.26
CA ILE A 437 -7.78 -28.41 9.78
C ILE A 437 -9.24 -28.10 10.06
N VAL A 438 -9.51 -26.92 10.62
CA VAL A 438 -10.86 -26.37 10.72
C VAL A 438 -10.99 -25.24 9.71
N THR A 439 -12.03 -25.27 8.89
CA THR A 439 -12.31 -24.24 7.88
C THR A 439 -13.69 -23.65 8.02
N GLY A 440 -13.78 -22.36 7.71
CA GLY A 440 -15.00 -21.59 7.64
C GLY A 440 -15.18 -21.04 6.24
N GLY A 441 -16.42 -21.06 5.76
CA GLY A 441 -16.75 -20.57 4.42
C GLY A 441 -17.75 -19.42 4.42
N SER A 442 -17.91 -18.83 3.24
CA SER A 442 -18.97 -17.86 2.97
C SER A 442 -20.38 -18.45 3.08
N ASP A 443 -20.50 -19.77 3.07
CA ASP A 443 -21.75 -20.54 3.20
C ASP A 443 -22.20 -20.76 4.66
N GLY A 444 -21.46 -20.20 5.63
CA GLY A 444 -21.71 -20.36 7.06
C GLY A 444 -21.44 -21.76 7.61
N LEU A 445 -20.82 -22.64 6.81
CA LEU A 445 -20.38 -23.93 7.30
C LEU A 445 -19.04 -23.80 8.01
N VAL A 446 -18.89 -24.59 9.08
CA VAL A 446 -17.61 -24.88 9.71
C VAL A 446 -17.32 -26.35 9.48
N ARG A 447 -16.18 -26.67 8.86
CA ARG A 447 -15.80 -28.04 8.51
C ARG A 447 -14.50 -28.43 9.17
N VAL A 448 -14.41 -29.67 9.61
CA VAL A 448 -13.20 -30.27 10.19
C VAL A 448 -12.68 -31.32 9.23
N TRP A 449 -11.40 -31.25 8.93
CA TRP A 449 -10.70 -32.12 8.00
C TRP A 449 -9.57 -32.82 8.72
N ALA A 450 -9.35 -34.10 8.42
CA ALA A 450 -8.19 -34.84 8.89
C ALA A 450 -7.12 -34.88 7.79
N ILE A 451 -5.88 -34.58 8.16
CA ILE A 451 -4.70 -34.72 7.31
C ILE A 451 -4.08 -36.09 7.59
N THR A 452 -3.81 -36.86 6.53
CA THR A 452 -3.09 -38.13 6.63
C THR A 452 -2.11 -38.23 5.47
N GLY A 453 -0.85 -37.85 5.74
CA GLY A 453 0.20 -37.75 4.73
C GLY A 453 -0.14 -36.69 3.68
N THR A 454 -0.40 -37.11 2.45
CA THR A 454 -0.78 -36.23 1.32
C THR A 454 -2.29 -36.18 1.07
N THR A 455 -3.09 -36.78 1.93
CA THR A 455 -4.56 -36.79 1.79
C THR A 455 -5.20 -35.95 2.87
N CYS A 456 -6.34 -35.33 2.53
CA CYS A 456 -7.13 -34.52 3.43
C CYS A 456 -8.60 -34.91 3.24
N SER A 457 -9.25 -35.42 4.28
CA SER A 457 -10.61 -35.96 4.22
C SER A 457 -11.55 -35.25 5.20
N LEU A 458 -12.82 -35.11 4.81
CA LEU A 458 -13.84 -34.47 5.64
C LEU A 458 -14.18 -35.37 6.83
N VAL A 459 -14.04 -34.85 8.04
CA VAL A 459 -14.42 -35.54 9.28
C VAL A 459 -15.82 -35.11 9.72
N ALA A 460 -16.06 -33.81 9.76
CA ALA A 460 -17.33 -33.25 10.22
C ALA A 460 -17.69 -31.96 9.50
N SER A 461 -18.99 -31.68 9.41
CA SER A 461 -19.54 -30.45 8.83
C SER A 461 -20.63 -29.91 9.76
N MET A 462 -20.37 -28.76 10.36
CA MET A 462 -21.22 -28.11 11.37
C MET A 462 -21.88 -26.87 10.75
N LYS A 463 -23.21 -26.75 10.89
CA LYS A 463 -23.99 -25.64 10.31
C LYS A 463 -24.91 -24.98 11.34
N GLU A 464 -24.44 -23.91 11.94
CA GLU A 464 -25.25 -23.03 12.79
C GLU A 464 -25.19 -21.58 12.31
N HIS A 465 -24.05 -21.16 11.74
CA HIS A 465 -23.93 -19.83 11.17
C HIS A 465 -24.82 -19.63 9.96
N LYS A 466 -25.38 -18.43 9.85
CA LYS A 466 -26.27 -18.01 8.77
C LYS A 466 -25.56 -17.18 7.70
N ALA A 467 -24.32 -16.77 7.97
CA ALA A 467 -23.51 -15.94 7.09
C ALA A 467 -22.04 -16.38 7.14
N ALA A 468 -21.17 -15.65 6.42
CA ALA A 468 -19.75 -15.98 6.30
C ALA A 468 -19.04 -16.09 7.67
N VAL A 469 -18.13 -17.06 7.78
CA VAL A 469 -17.26 -17.22 8.96
C VAL A 469 -15.95 -16.46 8.71
N ASN A 470 -15.67 -15.44 9.52
CA ASN A 470 -14.55 -14.52 9.31
C ASN A 470 -13.25 -14.92 10.04
N ALA A 471 -13.36 -15.61 11.17
CA ALA A 471 -12.21 -16.03 11.96
C ALA A 471 -12.51 -17.32 12.72
N ILE A 472 -11.45 -18.08 12.99
CA ILE A 472 -11.49 -19.35 13.71
C ILE A 472 -10.27 -19.39 14.63
N ALA A 473 -10.47 -19.77 15.89
CA ALA A 473 -9.41 -20.03 16.86
C ALA A 473 -9.64 -21.41 17.50
N ILE A 474 -8.60 -22.24 17.58
CA ILE A 474 -8.63 -23.55 18.22
C ILE A 474 -7.98 -23.43 19.60
N SER A 475 -8.48 -24.18 20.59
CA SER A 475 -7.89 -24.25 21.92
C SER A 475 -6.53 -24.99 21.92
N HIS A 476 -5.71 -24.76 22.92
CA HIS A 476 -4.38 -25.32 23.07
C HIS A 476 -4.40 -26.85 23.26
N ASP A 477 -5.49 -27.39 23.80
CA ASP A 477 -5.71 -28.82 23.96
C ASP A 477 -6.37 -29.49 22.74
N ASP A 478 -6.67 -28.73 21.68
CA ASP A 478 -7.37 -29.16 20.47
C ASP A 478 -8.76 -29.79 20.72
N THR A 479 -9.39 -29.50 21.86
CA THR A 479 -10.71 -30.03 22.19
C THR A 479 -11.84 -29.11 21.73
N GLU A 480 -11.59 -27.82 21.57
CA GLU A 480 -12.60 -26.83 21.20
C GLU A 480 -12.12 -25.86 20.12
N CYS A 481 -13.07 -25.25 19.42
CA CYS A 481 -12.78 -24.09 18.59
C CYS A 481 -13.88 -23.03 18.68
N VAL A 482 -13.51 -21.78 18.46
CA VAL A 482 -14.45 -20.66 18.37
C VAL A 482 -14.45 -20.13 16.95
N THR A 483 -15.64 -19.86 16.43
CA THR A 483 -15.82 -19.29 15.10
C THR A 483 -16.60 -17.97 15.18
N ALA A 484 -16.14 -16.95 14.47
CA ALA A 484 -16.76 -15.62 14.41
C ALA A 484 -17.42 -15.41 13.04
N SER A 485 -18.63 -14.84 13.01
CA SER A 485 -19.41 -14.68 11.77
C SER A 485 -20.07 -13.30 11.58
N ASP A 486 -20.35 -13.00 10.32
CA ASP A 486 -21.19 -11.88 9.87
C ASP A 486 -22.66 -11.97 10.32
N ASP A 487 -23.10 -13.09 10.90
CA ASP A 487 -24.47 -13.23 11.40
C ASP A 487 -24.69 -12.64 12.81
N GLY A 488 -23.63 -12.10 13.42
CA GLY A 488 -23.64 -11.55 14.78
C GLY A 488 -23.51 -12.59 15.88
N SER A 489 -23.01 -13.78 15.55
CA SER A 489 -22.65 -14.79 16.54
C SER A 489 -21.16 -15.16 16.48
N CYS A 490 -20.61 -15.44 17.66
CA CYS A 490 -19.43 -16.27 17.82
C CYS A 490 -19.86 -17.59 18.47
N ILE A 491 -19.48 -18.72 17.90
CA ILE A 491 -19.93 -20.05 18.35
C ILE A 491 -18.73 -20.84 18.87
N VAL A 492 -18.89 -21.44 20.06
CA VAL A 492 -17.91 -22.38 20.63
C VAL A 492 -18.34 -23.80 20.29
N TRP A 493 -17.44 -24.55 19.67
CA TRP A 493 -17.65 -25.91 19.19
C TRP A 493 -16.79 -26.91 19.97
N ASP A 494 -17.36 -28.06 20.27
CA ASP A 494 -16.62 -29.24 20.74
C ASP A 494 -16.08 -30.00 19.52
N LEU A 495 -14.75 -30.11 19.39
CA LEU A 495 -14.06 -30.79 18.28
C LEU A 495 -13.98 -32.31 18.44
N ASN A 496 -14.38 -32.87 19.58
CA ASN A 496 -14.50 -34.31 19.78
C ASN A 496 -15.88 -34.82 19.37
N ARG A 497 -16.92 -34.03 19.67
CA ARG A 497 -18.33 -34.37 19.39
C ARG A 497 -18.88 -33.70 18.13
N TYR A 498 -18.21 -32.65 17.65
CA TYR A 498 -18.63 -31.82 16.51
C TYR A 498 -20.01 -31.17 16.72
N LEU A 499 -20.24 -30.68 17.94
CA LEU A 499 -21.48 -30.05 18.36
C LEU A 499 -21.21 -28.65 18.93
N ARG A 500 -22.22 -27.77 18.82
CA ARG A 500 -22.20 -26.47 19.49
C ARG A 500 -22.25 -26.66 21.01
N ARG A 501 -21.28 -26.07 21.72
CA ARG A 501 -21.26 -25.97 23.18
C ARG A 501 -21.97 -24.72 23.66
N ASN A 502 -21.52 -23.56 23.18
CA ASN A 502 -22.04 -22.25 23.57
C ASN A 502 -22.09 -21.28 22.39
N ILE A 503 -22.76 -20.15 22.60
CA ILE A 503 -22.89 -19.07 21.62
C ILE A 503 -22.80 -17.71 22.32
N MET A 504 -21.96 -16.84 21.78
CA MET A 504 -21.90 -15.42 22.12
C MET A 504 -22.64 -14.65 21.04
N TYR A 505 -23.54 -13.76 21.42
CA TYR A 505 -24.35 -12.99 20.47
C TYR A 505 -24.18 -11.49 20.67
N ARG A 506 -24.03 -10.77 19.55
CA ARG A 506 -23.99 -9.31 19.55
C ARG A 506 -24.49 -8.78 18.20
N GLN A 507 -25.08 -7.58 18.21
CA GLN A 507 -25.50 -6.91 16.98
C GLN A 507 -24.30 -6.30 16.24
N THR A 508 -23.43 -7.15 15.73
CA THR A 508 -22.22 -6.77 15.00
C THR A 508 -21.87 -7.82 13.95
N TYR A 509 -20.95 -7.51 13.06
CA TYR A 509 -20.27 -8.49 12.22
C TYR A 509 -18.94 -8.79 12.88
N PHE A 510 -18.83 -9.97 13.50
CA PHE A 510 -17.60 -10.34 14.18
C PHE A 510 -16.52 -10.63 13.14
N ARG A 511 -15.41 -9.88 13.19
CA ARG A 511 -14.31 -9.95 12.22
C ARG A 511 -13.12 -10.76 12.72
N ALA A 512 -12.90 -10.78 14.04
CA ALA A 512 -11.83 -11.56 14.66
C ALA A 512 -12.26 -12.12 16.01
N VAL A 513 -11.68 -13.27 16.37
CA VAL A 513 -11.80 -13.90 17.67
C VAL A 513 -10.47 -14.57 18.03
N GLU A 514 -10.00 -14.41 19.26
CA GLU A 514 -8.83 -15.13 19.79
C GLU A 514 -9.00 -15.48 21.27
N TYR A 515 -8.43 -16.61 21.68
CA TYR A 515 -8.31 -17.01 23.08
C TYR A 515 -7.23 -16.19 23.78
N PHE A 516 -7.45 -15.91 25.06
CA PHE A 516 -6.38 -15.47 25.94
C PHE A 516 -5.39 -16.60 26.21
N VAL A 517 -4.16 -16.29 26.64
CA VAL A 517 -3.04 -17.24 26.73
C VAL A 517 -3.34 -18.43 27.65
N ASP A 518 -4.14 -18.23 28.71
CA ASP A 518 -4.57 -19.27 29.65
C ASP A 518 -5.96 -19.86 29.32
N GLU A 519 -6.56 -19.42 28.21
CA GLU A 519 -7.88 -19.84 27.72
C GLU A 519 -9.06 -19.53 28.66
N SER A 520 -8.87 -18.70 29.69
CA SER A 520 -9.95 -18.26 30.59
C SER A 520 -10.89 -17.25 29.94
N GLN A 521 -10.39 -16.52 28.93
CA GLN A 521 -11.11 -15.44 28.27
C GLN A 521 -10.98 -15.51 26.74
N LEU A 522 -11.91 -14.85 26.07
CA LEU A 522 -11.93 -14.66 24.63
C LEU A 522 -12.02 -13.17 24.29
N LEU A 523 -11.26 -12.74 23.29
CA LEU A 523 -11.35 -11.41 22.70
C LEU A 523 -12.07 -11.47 21.37
N THR A 524 -12.93 -10.48 21.13
CA THR A 524 -13.63 -10.31 19.84
C THR A 524 -13.63 -8.86 19.40
N CYS A 525 -13.66 -8.63 18.09
CA CYS A 525 -13.90 -7.30 17.51
C CYS A 525 -14.74 -7.37 16.23
N GLY A 526 -15.36 -6.25 15.85
CA GLY A 526 -16.23 -6.22 14.68
C GLY A 526 -16.68 -4.85 14.20
N SER A 527 -17.80 -4.83 13.48
CA SER A 527 -18.40 -3.63 12.87
C SER A 527 -19.07 -2.67 13.88
N ASP A 528 -19.23 -3.11 15.13
CA ASP A 528 -19.68 -2.27 16.24
C ASP A 528 -18.55 -1.39 16.82
N LYS A 529 -17.34 -1.50 16.25
CA LYS A 529 -16.15 -0.72 16.58
C LYS A 529 -15.63 -0.96 18.00
N CYS A 530 -16.10 -2.01 18.66
CA CYS A 530 -15.79 -2.33 20.04
C CYS A 530 -14.92 -3.59 20.13
N ILE A 531 -14.18 -3.67 21.22
CA ILE A 531 -13.44 -4.86 21.63
C ILE A 531 -14.17 -5.43 22.84
N THR A 532 -14.55 -6.69 22.78
CA THR A 532 -15.30 -7.35 23.87
C THR A 532 -14.53 -8.54 24.40
N TYR A 533 -14.43 -8.57 25.72
CA TYR A 533 -13.87 -9.64 26.53
C TYR A 533 -15.01 -10.55 26.97
N TRP A 534 -14.84 -11.85 26.77
CA TRP A 534 -15.82 -12.85 27.14
C TRP A 534 -15.19 -13.88 28.06
N ASP A 535 -15.97 -14.40 29.00
CA ASP A 535 -15.59 -15.59 29.76
C ASP A 535 -15.64 -16.81 28.83
N SER A 536 -14.60 -17.65 28.82
CA SER A 536 -14.55 -18.79 27.91
C SER A 536 -15.50 -19.93 28.30
N VAL A 537 -15.88 -20.03 29.57
CA VAL A 537 -16.71 -21.11 30.11
C VAL A 537 -18.19 -20.77 29.95
N ASP A 538 -18.58 -19.61 30.47
CA ASP A 538 -19.97 -19.16 30.50
C ASP A 538 -20.36 -18.32 29.27
N CYS A 539 -19.39 -17.86 28.48
CA CYS A 539 -19.60 -17.01 27.30
C CYS A 539 -20.34 -15.70 27.60
N ASN A 540 -20.22 -15.21 28.84
CA ASN A 540 -20.74 -13.91 29.26
C ASN A 540 -19.73 -12.79 28.96
N ALA A 541 -20.22 -11.62 28.56
CA ALA A 541 -19.36 -10.45 28.36
C ALA A 541 -18.82 -9.96 29.71
N ILE A 542 -17.50 -9.95 29.86
CA ILE A 542 -16.80 -9.47 31.05
C ILE A 542 -16.62 -7.96 30.97
N ARG A 543 -16.13 -7.48 29.82
CA ARG A 543 -15.75 -6.09 29.59
C ARG A 543 -15.93 -5.69 28.14
N GLU A 544 -16.29 -4.44 27.93
CA GLU A 544 -16.32 -3.80 26.62
C GLU A 544 -15.39 -2.57 26.60
N VAL A 545 -14.61 -2.44 25.54
CA VAL A 545 -13.73 -1.29 25.29
C VAL A 545 -14.06 -0.69 23.92
N PRO A 546 -14.31 0.63 23.82
CA PRO A 546 -14.43 1.30 22.52
C PRO A 546 -13.09 1.25 21.77
N GLY A 547 -13.01 0.44 20.72
CA GLY A 547 -11.76 0.26 19.96
C GLY A 547 -11.54 1.32 18.89
N SER A 548 -12.62 1.87 18.31
CA SER A 548 -12.56 3.01 17.38
C SER A 548 -13.85 3.82 17.40
N ARG A 549 -13.75 5.15 17.32
CA ARG A 549 -14.93 6.03 17.20
C ARG A 549 -15.43 6.15 15.78
N THR A 550 -14.51 6.08 14.82
CA THR A 550 -14.79 6.46 13.43
C THR A 550 -15.20 5.25 12.60
N ALA A 551 -14.56 4.10 12.77
CA ALA A 551 -14.73 2.99 11.83
C ALA A 551 -14.66 1.59 12.46
N GLU A 552 -15.02 0.58 11.67
CA GLU A 552 -15.07 -0.84 12.04
C GLU A 552 -13.68 -1.43 12.29
N LEU A 553 -13.59 -2.47 13.13
CA LEU A 553 -12.38 -3.24 13.39
C LEU A 553 -12.39 -4.54 12.58
N ASN A 554 -11.31 -4.81 11.85
CA ASN A 554 -11.20 -5.97 10.96
C ASN A 554 -10.33 -7.09 11.54
N SER A 555 -9.41 -6.74 12.45
CA SER A 555 -8.43 -7.70 12.95
C SER A 555 -8.03 -7.40 14.38
N LEU A 556 -7.76 -8.49 15.11
CA LEU A 556 -7.22 -8.52 16.45
C LEU A 556 -6.12 -9.59 16.49
N SER A 557 -5.08 -9.38 17.28
CA SER A 557 -4.05 -10.39 17.55
C SER A 557 -3.49 -10.18 18.95
N LEU A 558 -3.48 -11.25 19.75
CA LEU A 558 -2.93 -11.22 21.10
C LEU A 558 -1.40 -11.40 21.07
N SER A 559 -0.71 -10.75 22.01
CA SER A 559 0.71 -11.02 22.25
C SER A 559 0.93 -12.41 22.85
N PRO A 560 2.03 -13.10 22.51
CA PRO A 560 2.31 -14.44 23.04
C PRO A 560 2.43 -14.52 24.57
N ASP A 561 2.79 -13.41 25.22
CA ASP A 561 2.90 -13.30 26.68
C ASP A 561 1.61 -12.76 27.35
N GLY A 562 0.59 -12.43 26.55
CA GLY A 562 -0.70 -11.95 27.04
C GLY A 562 -0.72 -10.51 27.55
N ARG A 563 0.41 -9.78 27.57
CA ARG A 563 0.47 -8.43 28.16
C ARG A 563 -0.28 -7.37 27.35
N PHE A 564 -0.32 -7.56 26.04
CA PHE A 564 -0.99 -6.63 25.13
C PHE A 564 -1.69 -7.36 23.98
N PHE A 565 -2.55 -6.63 23.28
CA PHE A 565 -3.10 -7.06 22.00
C PHE A 565 -3.11 -5.89 21.03
N VAL A 566 -3.27 -6.20 19.76
CA VAL A 566 -3.24 -5.21 18.69
C VAL A 566 -4.51 -5.30 17.86
N THR A 567 -5.00 -4.15 17.43
CA THR A 567 -6.17 -4.07 16.55
C THR A 567 -5.87 -3.23 15.32
N GLY A 568 -6.50 -3.57 14.20
CA GLY A 568 -6.48 -2.79 12.97
C GLY A 568 -7.86 -2.80 12.30
N GLY A 569 -8.22 -1.71 11.65
CA GLY A 569 -9.52 -1.57 11.01
C GLY A 569 -9.59 -0.52 9.90
N ASN A 570 -10.82 -0.12 9.60
CA ASN A 570 -11.14 0.85 8.56
C ASN A 570 -10.75 2.30 8.94
N ASP A 571 -10.36 2.53 10.19
CA ASP A 571 -9.83 3.81 10.66
C ASP A 571 -8.36 4.01 10.26
N ARG A 572 -7.71 2.98 9.69
CA ARG A 572 -6.36 3.01 9.11
C ARG A 572 -5.26 3.13 10.17
N ILE A 573 -5.59 2.87 11.44
CA ILE A 573 -4.69 3.02 12.58
C ILE A 573 -4.40 1.63 13.18
N VAL A 574 -3.12 1.32 13.37
CA VAL A 574 -2.72 0.19 14.21
C VAL A 574 -2.77 0.65 15.66
N LYS A 575 -3.57 -0.01 16.50
CA LYS A 575 -3.68 0.35 17.93
C LYS A 575 -3.13 -0.78 18.78
N VAL A 576 -2.25 -0.44 19.72
CA VAL A 576 -1.70 -1.35 20.72
C VAL A 576 -2.42 -1.09 22.05
N TRP A 577 -2.88 -2.14 22.68
CA TRP A 577 -3.70 -2.08 23.88
C TRP A 577 -3.07 -2.89 25.01
N ASN A 578 -3.02 -2.33 26.21
CA ASN A 578 -2.75 -3.12 27.40
C ASN A 578 -3.93 -4.06 27.66
N TYR A 579 -3.67 -5.35 27.86
CA TYR A 579 -4.73 -6.35 28.03
C TYR A 579 -5.54 -6.10 29.32
N ASP A 580 -4.88 -6.04 30.46
CA ASP A 580 -5.55 -5.91 31.77
C ASP A 580 -6.27 -4.57 31.93
N ARG A 581 -5.58 -3.47 31.58
CA ARG A 581 -6.12 -2.11 31.71
C ARG A 581 -7.09 -1.77 30.60
N GLY A 582 -7.05 -2.44 29.44
CA GLY A 582 -7.90 -2.16 28.28
C GLY A 582 -7.76 -0.72 27.78
N GLU A 583 -6.56 -0.17 27.87
CA GLU A 583 -6.20 1.18 27.45
C GLU A 583 -5.31 1.13 26.20
N CYS A 584 -5.51 2.08 25.28
CA CYS A 584 -4.66 2.22 24.11
C CYS A 584 -3.35 2.90 24.51
N ILE A 585 -2.24 2.17 24.39
CA ILE A 585 -0.91 2.61 24.86
C ILE A 585 -0.04 3.15 23.73
N ALA A 586 -0.32 2.78 22.48
CA ALA A 586 0.40 3.29 21.31
C ALA A 586 -0.43 3.21 20.02
N VAL A 587 -0.15 4.11 19.08
CA VAL A 587 -0.79 4.15 17.76
C VAL A 587 0.20 4.21 16.60
N GLY A 588 -0.01 3.38 15.58
CA GLY A 588 0.73 3.39 14.31
C GLY A 588 -0.04 4.13 13.23
N LEU A 589 0.53 5.22 12.73
CA LEU A 589 -0.05 6.08 11.69
C LEU A 589 0.83 6.02 10.43
N ALA A 590 0.46 5.15 9.47
CA ALA A 590 1.15 5.03 8.18
C ALA A 590 0.26 4.46 7.05
N HIS A 591 -0.74 3.63 7.36
CA HIS A 591 -1.67 3.11 6.36
C HIS A 591 -2.53 4.22 5.75
N SER A 592 -2.73 4.19 4.43
CA SER A 592 -3.66 5.14 3.73
C SER A 592 -5.04 4.56 3.49
N CYS A 593 -5.17 3.23 3.59
CA CYS A 593 -6.43 2.51 3.39
C CYS A 593 -6.73 1.64 4.63
N SER A 594 -7.85 0.93 4.57
CA SER A 594 -8.27 0.01 5.63
C SER A 594 -7.21 -1.06 5.90
N ILE A 595 -6.95 -1.30 7.18
CA ILE A 595 -6.12 -2.41 7.64
C ILE A 595 -6.98 -3.68 7.60
N THR A 596 -6.54 -4.68 6.86
CA THR A 596 -7.25 -5.95 6.67
C THR A 596 -6.87 -6.94 7.75
N LYS A 597 -5.58 -7.06 8.07
CA LYS A 597 -5.06 -7.93 9.14
C LYS A 597 -3.87 -7.32 9.88
N VAL A 598 -3.77 -7.69 11.16
CA VAL A 598 -2.63 -7.47 12.04
C VAL A 598 -2.23 -8.77 12.72
N ARG A 599 -0.93 -8.97 12.95
CA ARG A 599 -0.39 -10.07 13.76
C ARG A 599 0.79 -9.60 14.61
N VAL A 600 0.83 -10.05 15.86
CA VAL A 600 2.03 -9.95 16.70
C VAL A 600 3.00 -11.08 16.33
N SER A 601 4.29 -10.79 16.30
CA SER A 601 5.31 -11.83 16.08
C SER A 601 5.38 -12.81 17.26
N PRO A 602 5.75 -14.09 17.03
CA PRO A 602 5.83 -15.10 18.10
C PRO A 602 6.77 -14.77 19.28
N ASP A 603 7.70 -13.85 19.12
CA ASP A 603 8.58 -13.34 20.18
C ASP A 603 8.05 -12.07 20.86
N GLY A 604 6.90 -11.55 20.44
CA GLY A 604 6.24 -10.38 21.01
C GLY A 604 6.91 -9.04 20.69
N LYS A 605 7.94 -9.01 19.85
CA LYS A 605 8.77 -7.81 19.62
C LYS A 605 8.30 -6.95 18.45
N LYS A 606 7.61 -7.55 17.48
CA LYS A 606 7.17 -6.88 16.25
C LYS A 606 5.68 -7.06 16.04
N ILE A 607 5.09 -6.10 15.33
CA ILE A 607 3.75 -6.21 14.77
C ILE A 607 3.89 -6.15 13.26
N VAL A 608 3.16 -7.01 12.55
CA VAL A 608 3.00 -6.88 11.10
C VAL A 608 1.56 -6.52 10.79
N SER A 609 1.36 -5.43 10.07
CA SER A 609 0.05 -5.00 9.58
C SER A 609 0.02 -4.94 8.06
N VAL A 610 -1.14 -5.29 7.51
CA VAL A 610 -1.37 -5.34 6.06
C VAL A 610 -2.70 -4.66 5.73
N GLY A 611 -2.79 -4.06 4.55
CA GLY A 611 -3.95 -3.25 4.17
C GLY A 611 -4.30 -3.30 2.69
N ASP A 612 -5.41 -2.62 2.36
CA ASP A 612 -5.98 -2.57 1.01
C ASP A 612 -5.07 -1.87 -0.01
N GLU A 613 -4.13 -1.04 0.44
CA GLU A 613 -3.15 -0.38 -0.42
C GLU A 613 -2.03 -1.30 -0.93
N GLY A 614 -1.96 -2.54 -0.44
CA GLY A 614 -0.91 -3.50 -0.82
C GLY A 614 0.40 -3.39 -0.05
N ALA A 615 0.44 -2.56 1.00
CA ALA A 615 1.60 -2.39 1.87
C ALA A 615 1.62 -3.46 2.97
N VAL A 616 2.83 -3.93 3.30
CA VAL A 616 3.09 -4.69 4.54
C VAL A 616 4.02 -3.86 5.41
N MET A 617 3.53 -3.48 6.59
CA MET A 617 4.22 -2.59 7.52
C MET A 617 4.65 -3.36 8.76
N VAL A 618 5.89 -3.17 9.18
CA VAL A 618 6.47 -3.84 10.36
C VAL A 618 6.78 -2.79 11.41
N TRP A 619 6.23 -2.98 12.61
CA TRP A 619 6.31 -2.04 13.72
C TRP A 619 7.08 -2.64 14.88
N ASN A 620 7.84 -1.79 15.57
CA ASN A 620 8.59 -2.18 16.77
C ASN A 620 7.76 -1.94 18.02
N VAL A 621 7.63 -2.98 18.86
CA VAL A 621 6.96 -2.93 20.16
C VAL A 621 7.94 -3.02 21.33
N GLY A 622 9.19 -3.44 21.07
CA GLY A 622 10.17 -3.74 22.11
C GLY A 622 10.55 -2.56 23.01
N GLU A 623 10.30 -1.33 22.55
CA GLU A 623 10.56 -0.10 23.32
C GLU A 623 9.37 0.37 24.16
N LEU A 624 8.18 -0.23 23.96
CA LEU A 624 7.00 0.12 24.75
C LEU A 624 7.10 -0.53 26.13
N ASN A 625 7.02 0.31 27.17
CA ASN A 625 6.93 -0.20 28.54
C ASN A 625 5.50 -0.66 28.82
N ILE A 626 5.26 -1.96 28.65
CA ILE A 626 3.95 -2.60 28.86
C ILE A 626 4.00 -3.37 30.18
N GLU A 627 3.48 -2.76 31.24
CA GLU A 627 3.31 -3.38 32.55
C GLU A 627 2.11 -4.33 32.54
N SER A 628 2.27 -5.54 33.07
CA SER A 628 1.15 -6.40 33.47
C SER A 628 0.72 -6.05 34.90
N LEU A 629 -0.57 -6.22 35.21
CA LEU A 629 -1.10 -6.04 36.56
C LEU A 629 -0.86 -7.23 37.49
#